data_AF-A0A7K2N531-F1
#
_entry.id   AF-A0A7K2N531-F1
#
_cell.length_a   1.000
_cell.length_b   1.000
_cell.length_c   1.000
_cell.angle_alpha   90.00
_cell.angle_beta   90.00
_cell.angle_gamma   90.00
#
_symmetry.space_group_name_H-M   'P 1'
#
loop_
_entity.id
_entity.type
_entity.pdbx_description
1 polymer ?
#
loop_
_entity_poly.entity_id
_entity_poly.type
_entity_poly.pdbx_seq_one_letter_code
_entity_poly.pdbx_strand_id
1 'polypeptide(L)' 'MRQFTLASSNHRSDPAQTRALHRYLCWRNTNARHPDVLAAQRRDRARIRSEKGIRWGGRSLAPAA' A
#
# COMPACT_ATOMS: atom_id res chain seq x y z
N MET A 1 -7.03 41.00 -17.30
CA MET A 1 -6.84 39.57 -16.92
C MET A 1 -5.65 39.46 -15.99
N ARG A 2 -5.76 38.80 -14.84
CA ARG A 2 -4.62 38.49 -13.98
C ARG A 2 -4.09 37.11 -14.33
N GLN A 3 -2.87 37.06 -14.84
CA GLN A 3 -2.09 35.82 -14.97
C GLN A 3 -1.73 35.35 -13.57
N PHE A 4 -2.14 34.13 -13.20
CA PHE A 4 -1.67 33.48 -11.99
C PHE A 4 -0.49 32.57 -12.38
N THR A 5 0.73 33.06 -12.19
CA THR A 5 1.95 32.29 -12.44
C THR A 5 2.19 31.32 -11.28
N LEU A 6 1.92 30.03 -11.49
CA LEU A 6 2.42 28.98 -10.60
C LEU A 6 3.93 28.87 -10.79
N ALA A 7 4.69 29.64 -10.02
CA ALA A 7 6.14 29.57 -9.96
C ALA A 7 6.59 28.30 -9.22
N SER A 8 6.34 27.10 -9.76
CA SER A 8 6.98 25.85 -9.30
C SER A 8 6.66 24.64 -10.21
N SER A 9 6.80 24.75 -11.53
CA SER A 9 6.61 23.57 -12.41
C SER A 9 7.59 23.53 -13.57
N ASN A 10 8.87 23.82 -13.32
CA ASN A 10 9.95 23.55 -14.28
C ASN A 10 10.50 22.13 -14.14
N HIS A 11 9.66 21.17 -13.77
CA HIS A 11 10.08 19.78 -13.67
C HIS A 11 9.76 19.08 -14.99
N ARG A 12 10.73 19.09 -15.92
CA ARG A 12 10.82 17.98 -16.86
C ARG A 12 10.87 16.72 -15.99
N SER A 13 9.93 15.79 -16.19
CA SER A 13 9.85 14.53 -15.44
C SER A 13 11.26 13.98 -15.22
N ASP A 14 11.77 14.07 -13.99
CA ASP A 14 13.12 13.67 -13.68
C ASP A 14 13.09 12.20 -13.24
N PRO A 15 13.46 11.26 -14.13
CA PRO A 15 13.51 9.86 -13.77
C PRO A 15 14.57 9.61 -12.69
N ALA A 16 15.62 10.44 -12.56
CA ALA A 16 16.64 10.27 -11.53
C ALA A 16 16.09 10.59 -10.14
N GLN A 17 15.38 11.71 -9.98
CA GLN A 17 14.70 12.04 -8.71
C GLN A 17 13.65 10.98 -8.34
N THR A 18 12.87 10.53 -9.32
CA THR A 18 11.87 9.47 -9.11
C THR A 18 12.54 8.16 -8.65
N ARG A 19 13.62 7.73 -9.31
CA ARG A 19 14.39 6.52 -8.93
C ARG A 19 15.01 6.64 -7.53
N ALA A 20 15.53 7.81 -7.18
CA ALA A 20 16.08 8.06 -5.85
C ALA A 20 15.01 7.96 -4.75
N LEU A 21 13.84 8.55 -4.99
CA LEU A 21 12.68 8.43 -4.09
C LEU A 21 12.22 6.98 -3.95
N HIS A 22 12.09 6.25 -5.05
CA HIS A 22 11.72 4.83 -5.01
C HIS A 22 12.75 4.00 -4.23
N ARG A 23 14.05 4.21 -4.45
CA ARG A 23 15.11 3.53 -3.70
C ARG A 23 14.99 3.80 -2.20
N TYR A 24 14.78 5.06 -1.82
CA TYR A 24 14.61 5.44 -0.43
C TYR A 24 13.36 4.81 0.21
N LEU A 25 12.22 4.82 -0.50
CA LEU A 25 10.99 4.20 -0.01
C LEU A 25 11.10 2.68 0.11
N CYS A 26 11.83 2.02 -0.79
CA CYS A 26 12.13 0.59 -0.66
C CYS A 26 12.99 0.31 0.57
N TRP A 27 14.10 1.05 0.75
CA TRP A 27 14.94 0.92 1.94
C TRP A 27 14.14 1.16 3.23
N ARG A 28 13.37 2.25 3.29
CA ARG A 28 12.56 2.58 4.48
C ARG A 28 11.50 1.52 4.74
N ASN A 29 10.81 1.02 3.72
CA ASN A 29 9.83 -0.05 3.90
C ASN A 29 10.47 -1.34 4.39
N THR A 30 11.67 -1.69 3.93
CA THR A 30 12.37 -2.90 4.42
C THR A 30 12.83 -2.74 5.87
N ASN A 31 13.38 -1.57 6.23
CA ASN A 31 14.04 -1.36 7.52
C ASN A 31 13.09 -0.87 8.63
N ALA A 32 11.97 -0.22 8.30
CA ALA A 32 11.01 0.29 9.28
C ALA A 32 9.81 -0.64 9.50
N ARG A 33 9.75 -1.80 8.84
CA ARG A 33 8.68 -2.78 9.04
C ARG A 33 9.02 -3.68 10.22
N HIS A 34 8.18 -3.67 11.24
CA HIS A 34 8.20 -4.68 12.30
C HIS A 34 7.55 -5.98 11.78
N PRO A 35 8.33 -7.04 11.51
CA PRO A 35 7.82 -8.26 10.88
C PRO A 35 6.74 -8.93 11.73
N ASP A 36 6.83 -8.84 13.05
CA ASP A 36 5.88 -9.46 13.98
C ASP A 36 4.51 -8.77 13.94
N VAL A 37 4.50 -7.45 13.80
CA VAL A 37 3.26 -6.68 13.64
C VAL A 37 2.57 -7.06 12.32
N LEU A 38 3.33 -7.25 11.24
CA LEU A 38 2.79 -7.72 9.97
C LEU A 38 2.29 -9.16 10.05
N ALA A 39 3.01 -10.04 10.74
CA ALA A 39 2.58 -11.39 10.99
C ALA A 39 1.27 -11.41 11.78
N ALA A 40 1.16 -10.60 12.85
CA ALA A 40 -0.06 -10.43 13.63
C ALA A 40 -1.23 -9.93 12.76
N GLN A 41 -1.02 -8.87 11.97
CA GLN A 41 -2.06 -8.36 11.06
C GLN A 41 -2.51 -9.36 9.98
N ARG A 42 -1.61 -10.24 9.51
CA ARG A 42 -1.97 -11.32 8.57
C ARG A 42 -2.82 -12.40 9.24
N ARG A 43 -2.48 -12.79 10.48
CA ARG A 43 -3.28 -13.73 11.28
C ARG A 43 -4.67 -13.17 11.55
N ASP A 44 -4.77 -11.90 11.93
CA ASP A 44 -6.06 -11.23 12.15
C ASP A 44 -6.91 -11.18 10.88
N ARG A 45 -6.32 -10.84 9.72
CA ARG A 45 -7.04 -10.88 8.44
C ARG A 45 -7.48 -12.30 8.04
N ALA A 46 -6.72 -13.32 8.41
CA ALA A 46 -7.12 -14.71 8.20
C ALA A 46 -8.29 -15.10 9.12
N ARG A 47 -8.24 -14.72 10.40
CA ARG A 47 -9.34 -14.91 11.36
C ARG A 47 -10.62 -14.23 10.88
N ILE A 48 -10.56 -12.94 10.55
CA ILE A 48 -11.72 -12.18 10.04
C ILE A 48 -12.31 -12.82 8.79
N ARG A 49 -11.47 -13.35 7.87
CA ARG A 49 -11.96 -14.08 6.68
C ARG A 49 -12.65 -15.39 7.04
N SER A 50 -12.10 -16.13 8.00
CA SER A 50 -12.69 -17.40 8.47
C SER A 50 -14.03 -17.16 9.16
N GLU A 51 -14.11 -16.16 10.04
CA GLU A 51 -15.34 -15.78 10.75
C GLU A 51 -16.44 -15.33 9.77
N LYS A 52 -16.07 -14.53 8.77
CA LYS A 52 -17.02 -14.10 7.72
C LYS A 52 -17.32 -15.20 6.70
N GLY A 53 -16.61 -16.33 6.73
CA GLY A 53 -16.69 -17.38 5.72
C GLY A 53 -16.33 -16.91 4.31
N ILE A 54 -15.44 -15.92 4.14
CA ILE A 54 -15.15 -15.34 2.81
C ILE A 54 -13.98 -16.07 2.13
N ARG A 55 -14.24 -16.67 0.96
CA ARG A 55 -13.21 -17.23 0.07
C ARG A 55 -12.41 -16.10 -0.62
N TRP A 56 -11.16 -16.41 -0.96
CA TRP A 56 -10.35 -15.59 -1.88
C TRP A 56 -11.13 -15.25 -3.16
N GLY A 57 -11.37 -13.97 -3.39
CA GLY A 57 -12.25 -13.46 -4.44
C GLY A 57 -13.60 -12.90 -3.95
N GLY A 58 -13.83 -12.83 -2.63
CA GLY A 58 -14.96 -12.10 -2.05
C GLY A 58 -16.29 -12.87 -2.02
N ARG A 59 -16.30 -14.14 -2.41
CA ARG A 59 -17.50 -14.98 -2.36
C ARG A 59 -17.62 -15.61 -0.96
N SER A 60 -18.72 -15.34 -0.26
CA SER A 60 -19.04 -15.97 1.01
C SER A 60 -19.31 -17.47 0.81
N LEU A 61 -18.84 -18.30 1.73
CA LEU A 61 -19.13 -19.73 1.82
C LEU A 61 -20.59 -19.87 2.24
N ALA A 62 -21.36 -20.64 1.46
CA ALA A 62 -22.72 -21.00 1.86
C ALA A 62 -22.65 -21.90 3.11
N PRO A 63 -23.56 -21.73 4.09
CA PRO A 63 -23.64 -22.65 5.22
C PRO A 63 -23.97 -24.05 4.72
N ALA A 64 -23.30 -25.07 5.27
CA ALA A 64 -23.59 -26.47 4.96
C ALA A 64 -25.01 -26.82 5.46
N ALA A 65 -25.79 -27.51 4.62
CA ALA A 65 -27.16 -27.92 4.87
C ALA A 65 -27.24 -29.07 5.90
#